data_AF-A0ABD0RW00-F1
#
_entry.id   AF-A0ABD0RW00-F1
#
_cell.length_a   1.000
_cell.length_b   1.000
_cell.length_c   1.000
_cell.angle_alpha   90.00
_cell.angle_beta   90.00
_cell.angle_gamma   90.00
#
_symmetry.space_group_name_H-M   'P 1'
#
loop_
_entity.id
_entity.type
_entity.pdbx_description
1 polymer ?
#
loop_
_entity_poly.entity_id
_entity_poly.type
_entity_poly.pdbx_seq_one_letter_code
_entity_poly.pdbx_strand_id
1 'polypeptide(L)' 'SLKNILEIWYPEVRHFCPNTPIILVGTKLELRDDKDTIQKLKKDKQTPISYHQGLTVAERIGAVKYLECSALTQMGLKT' A
#
# COMPACT_ATOMS: atom_id res chain seq x y z
N SER A 1 3.20 -6.22 -4.27
CA SER A 1 3.85 -5.45 -3.18
C SER A 1 4.04 -4.01 -3.64
N LEU A 2 4.45 -3.09 -2.76
CA LEU A 2 4.56 -1.64 -3.05
C LEU A 2 5.36 -1.33 -4.33
N LYS A 3 6.42 -2.09 -4.60
CA LYS A 3 7.25 -1.97 -5.83
C LYS A 3 6.44 -2.15 -7.12
N ASN A 4 5.55 -3.13 -7.17
CA ASN A 4 4.76 -3.45 -8.37
C ASN A 4 3.78 -2.33 -8.73
N ILE A 5 3.46 -1.41 -7.81
CA ILE A 5 2.61 -0.27 -8.12
C ILE A 5 3.23 0.56 -9.23
N LEU A 6 4.52 0.89 -9.11
CA LEU A 6 5.22 1.74 -10.08
C LEU A 6 5.56 1.00 -11.38
N GLU A 7 5.81 -0.31 -11.28
CA GLU A 7 6.30 -1.10 -12.42
C GLU A 7 5.18 -1.74 -13.25
N ILE A 8 4.02 -2.02 -12.66
CA ILE A 8 2.96 -2.82 -13.29
C ILE A 8 1.63 -2.07 -13.21
N TRP A 9 1.12 -1.86 -11.99
CA TRP A 9 -0.27 -1.45 -11.80
C TRP A 9 -0.55 -0.03 -12.25
N TYR A 10 0.32 0.92 -11.91
CA TYR A 10 0.13 2.31 -12.32
C TYR A 10 0.21 2.49 -13.85
N PRO A 11 1.23 1.95 -14.56
CA PRO A 11 1.25 1.97 -16.02
C PRO A 11 0.01 1.35 -16.65
N GLU A 12 -0.43 0.19 -16.16
CA GLU A 12 -1.62 -0.51 -16.68
C GLU A 12 -2.90 0.32 -16.51
N VAL A 13 -3.14 0.82 -15.29
CA VAL A 13 -4.31 1.66 -15.01
C VAL A 13 -4.27 2.94 -15.84
N ARG A 14 -3.13 3.61 -15.97
CA ARG A 14 -3.03 4.84 -16.78
C ARG A 14 -3.17 4.58 -18.28
N HIS A 15 -2.81 3.40 -18.76
CA HIS A 15 -3.02 3.01 -20.15
C HIS A 15 -4.51 2.86 -20.47
N PHE A 16 -5.26 2.12 -19.64
CA PHE A 16 -6.68 1.84 -19.90
C PHE A 16 -7.64 2.89 -19.35
N CYS A 17 -7.22 3.67 -18.34
CA CYS A 17 -8.04 4.62 -17.59
C CYS A 17 -7.25 5.93 -17.33
N PRO A 18 -6.88 6.70 -18.36
CA PRO A 18 -5.93 7.80 -18.24
C PRO A 18 -6.35 8.90 -17.26
N ASN A 19 -7.64 9.26 -17.26
CA ASN A 19 -8.17 10.39 -16.46
C ASN A 19 -8.88 9.95 -15.18
N THR A 20 -8.92 8.65 -14.89
CA THR A 20 -9.65 8.14 -13.73
C THR A 20 -8.88 8.48 -12.44
N PRO A 21 -9.55 9.02 -11.39
CA PRO A 21 -8.93 9.22 -10.09
C PRO A 21 -8.44 7.90 -9.49
N ILE A 22 -7.24 7.92 -8.90
CA ILE A 22 -6.62 6.74 -8.27
C ILE A 22 -6.60 6.95 -6.76
N ILE A 23 -7.00 5.92 -6.00
CA ILE A 23 -6.76 5.85 -4.56
C ILE A 23 -5.79 4.69 -4.32
N LEU A 24 -4.72 4.95 -3.56
CA LEU A 24 -3.83 3.88 -3.12
C LEU A 24 -4.24 3.39 -1.73
N VAL A 25 -4.42 2.08 -1.57
CA VAL A 25 -4.82 1.46 -0.29
C VAL A 25 -3.76 0.47 0.18
N GLY A 26 -3.18 0.72 1.35
CA GLY A 26 -2.34 -0.23 2.08
C GLY A 26 -3.21 -1.20 2.89
N THR A 27 -3.18 -2.49 2.56
CA THR A 27 -3.98 -3.52 3.24
C THR A 27 -3.17 -4.28 4.29
N LYS A 28 -3.86 -5.01 5.16
CA LYS A 28 -3.27 -5.86 6.22
C LYS A 28 -2.48 -5.05 7.25
N LEU A 29 -3.03 -3.90 7.63
CA LEU A 29 -2.39 -2.96 8.56
C LEU A 29 -1.96 -3.62 9.87
N GLU A 30 -2.71 -4.60 10.37
CA GLU A 30 -2.40 -5.37 11.58
C GLU A 30 -1.02 -6.07 11.52
N LEU A 31 -0.54 -6.42 10.33
CA LEU A 31 0.74 -7.11 10.17
C LEU A 31 1.95 -6.19 10.31
N ARG A 32 1.75 -4.87 10.34
CA ARG A 32 2.84 -3.90 10.55
C ARG A 32 3.46 -4.05 11.93
N ASP A 33 2.64 -4.35 12.94
CA ASP A 33 3.05 -4.46 14.34
C ASP A 33 3.12 -5.93 14.83
N ASP A 34 2.78 -6.88 13.95
CA ASP A 34 2.83 -8.31 14.25
C ASP A 34 4.28 -8.82 14.35
N LYS A 35 4.65 -9.34 15.53
CA LYS A 35 6.02 -9.76 15.83
C LYS A 35 6.51 -10.87 14.91
N ASP A 36 5.64 -11.84 14.61
CA ASP A 36 6.01 -12.99 13.78
C ASP A 36 6.24 -12.55 12.32
N THR A 37 5.40 -11.65 11.81
CA THR A 37 5.58 -11.05 10.49
C THR A 37 6.85 -10.22 10.41
N ILE A 38 7.13 -9.38 11.41
CA ILE A 38 8.37 -8.59 11.46
C ILE A 38 9.60 -9.51 11.46
N GLN A 39 9.61 -10.57 12.27
CA GLN A 39 10.72 -11.53 12.30
C GLN A 39 10.88 -12.25 10.96
N LYS A 40 9.78 -12.66 10.33
CA LYS A 40 9.80 -13.29 9.00
C LYS A 40 10.39 -12.36 7.95
N LEU A 41 9.90 -11.11 7.86
CA LEU A 41 10.42 -10.12 6.92
C LEU A 41 11.91 -9.82 7.16
N LYS A 42 12.33 -9.78 8.43
CA LYS A 42 13.74 -9.57 8.78
C LYS A 42 14.66 -10.67 8.25
N LYS A 43 14.21 -11.94 8.18
CA LYS A 43 14.98 -13.03 7.56
C LYS A 43 15.27 -12.75 6.08
N ASP A 44 14.33 -12.08 5.40
CA ASP A 44 14.44 -11.67 4.00
C ASP A 44 15.00 -10.24 3.83
N LYS A 45 15.58 -9.66 4.90
CA LYS A 45 16.10 -8.28 4.96
C LYS A 45 15.08 -7.21 4.56
N GLN A 46 13.81 -7.47 4.83
CA GLN A 46 12.69 -6.56 4.59
C GLN A 46 12.11 -6.05 5.90
N THR A 47 11.37 -4.94 5.80
CA THR A 47 10.55 -4.39 6.88
C THR A 47 9.12 -4.21 6.38
N PRO A 48 8.12 -4.20 7.27
CA PRO A 48 6.78 -3.77 6.89
C PRO A 48 6.82 -2.39 6.25
N ILE A 49 5.91 -2.15 5.30
CA ILE A 49 5.78 -0.85 4.66
C ILE A 49 5.26 0.16 5.68
N SER A 50 6.00 1.25 5.85
CA SER A 50 5.57 2.37 6.71
C SER A 50 4.52 3.22 6.00
N TYR A 51 3.74 3.97 6.78
CA TYR A 51 2.78 4.93 6.26
C TYR A 51 3.44 5.91 5.28
N HIS A 52 4.61 6.44 5.64
CA HIS A 52 5.34 7.40 4.81
C HIS A 52 5.77 6.80 3.46
N GLN A 53 6.26 5.55 3.44
CA GLN A 53 6.62 4.87 2.19
C GLN A 53 5.40 4.71 1.26
N GLY A 54 4.25 4.35 1.82
CA GLY A 54 3.00 4.26 1.06
C GLY A 54 2.54 5.61 0.53
N LEU A 55 2.60 6.66 1.36
CA LEU A 55 2.26 8.02 0.99
C LEU A 55 3.15 8.56 -0.14
N THR A 56 4.47 8.38 -0.06
CA THR A 56 5.41 8.79 -1.13
C THR A 56 5.08 8.13 -2.46
N VAL A 57 4.68 6.86 -2.46
CA VAL A 57 4.28 6.18 -3.69
C VAL A 57 2.93 6.71 -4.20
N ALA A 58 1.97 6.99 -3.31
CA ALA A 58 0.70 7.60 -3.67
C ALA A 58 0.90 8.97 -4.35
N GLU A 59 1.76 9.82 -3.80
CA GLU A 59 2.13 11.11 -4.40
C GLU A 59 2.76 10.92 -5.77
N ARG A 60 3.70 9.97 -5.90
CA ARG A 60 4.41 9.70 -7.17
C ARG A 60 3.49 9.24 -8.30
N ILE A 61 2.39 8.56 -8.00
CA ILE A 61 1.40 8.11 -9.00
C ILE A 61 0.23 9.09 -9.19
N GLY A 62 0.24 10.23 -8.49
CA GLY A 62 -0.86 11.19 -8.50
C GLY A 62 -2.16 10.60 -7.97
N ALA A 63 -2.09 9.75 -6.93
CA ALA A 63 -3.28 9.28 -6.24
C ALA A 63 -3.93 10.43 -5.46
N VAL A 64 -5.26 10.51 -5.50
CA VAL A 64 -6.02 11.56 -4.80
C VAL A 64 -6.03 11.35 -3.28
N LYS A 65 -5.76 10.11 -2.83
CA LYS A 65 -5.66 9.78 -1.41
C LYS A 65 -4.82 8.51 -1.21
N TYR A 66 -4.12 8.47 -0.08
CA TYR A 66 -3.56 7.25 0.49
C TYR A 66 -4.36 6.85 1.73
N LEU A 67 -4.79 5.59 1.78
CA LEU A 67 -5.51 5.01 2.93
C LEU A 67 -4.83 3.72 3.35
N GLU A 68 -5.00 3.37 4.63
CA GLU A 68 -4.58 2.06 5.15
C GLU A 68 -5.74 1.40 5.88
N CYS A 69 -5.87 0.09 5.74
CA CYS A 69 -6.94 -0.65 6.38
C CYS A 69 -6.52 -2.06 6.81
N SER A 70 -7.25 -2.58 7.78
CA SER A 70 -7.22 -3.97 8.21
C SER A 70 -8.60 -4.57 8.02
N ALA A 71 -8.69 -5.58 7.17
CA ALA A 71 -9.91 -6.38 7.06
C ALA A 71 -10.18 -7.20 8.33
N LEU A 72 -9.12 -7.60 9.03
CA LEU A 72 -9.21 -8.43 10.22
C LEU A 72 -9.71 -7.64 11.43
N THR A 73 -9.10 -6.48 11.72
CA THR A 73 -9.46 -5.66 12.88
C THR A 73 -10.55 -4.63 12.58
N GLN A 74 -11.02 -4.58 11.33
CA GLN A 74 -11.99 -3.60 10.82
C GLN A 74 -11.51 -2.14 10.84
N MET A 75 -10.24 -1.89 11.17
CA MET A 75 -9.67 -0.55 11.14
C MET A 75 -9.59 -0.01 9.72
N GLY A 76 -10.01 1.24 9.51
CA GLY A 76 -9.92 1.93 8.22
C GLY A 76 -10.87 1.41 7.13
N LEU A 77 -11.81 0.52 7.46
CA LEU A 77 -12.80 0.01 6.50
C LEU A 77 -14.13 0.78 6.48
N LYS A 78 -14.42 1.50 7.56
CA LYS A 78 -15.65 2.29 7.67
C LYS A 78 -15.28 3.77 7.66
N THR A 79 -15.81 4.46 6.65
CA THR A 79 -15.91 5.91 6.56
C THR A 79 -17.29 6.35 7.02
#